data_AF-A0AAW1HIK7-F1
#
_entry.id   AF-A0AAW1HIK7-F1
#
_cell.length_a   1.000
_cell.length_b   1.000
_cell.length_c   1.000
_cell.angle_alpha   90.00
_cell.angle_beta   90.00
_cell.angle_gamma   90.00
#
_symmetry.space_group_name_H-M   'P 1'
#
loop_
_entity.id
_entity.type
_entity.pdbx_description
1 polymer ?
#
loop_
_entity_poly.entity_id
_entity_poly.type
_entity_poly.pdbx_seq_one_letter_code
_entity_poly.pdbx_strand_id
1 'polypeptide(L)'
;MRGQLSIRDEDIHLAVGIPFCPLNVVQATKMEKSNAYVEAVSLWKRQFGSDVNYITKNDILEKMKEQNEGGDDFKRIFIVYIVSCFLVGVKGVTPSLRILKCLRDVSLISSFNWCYFTRAAMIESIMKWQDNEKKGNVKAFKGPIMVLVLIYLDRVVFKLRLVPRAFPTLSTWTKEDAKSRIQAEKKEVGGFGFGFVDAPLVKENFSITNDDQTTTNIDLDTEVEGDTGVYANDCIRTLVSAASGFTHAFKIFSVALMAAKTVLPNCEAVGQMEYLANGLMKGVVLSQKRYESEDGDCPDAQ
;
A
#
# COMPACT_ATOMS: atom_id res chain seq x y z
N MET A 1 -13.67 0.01 -21.77
CA MET A 1 -14.32 -0.77 -20.69
C MET A 1 -13.94 -0.14 -19.36
N ARG A 2 -14.88 0.03 -18.42
CA ARG A 2 -14.54 0.47 -17.05
C ARG A 2 -14.01 -0.75 -16.29
N GLY A 3 -12.77 -0.70 -15.81
CA GLY A 3 -12.17 -1.79 -15.03
C GLY A 3 -12.84 -1.94 -13.66
N GLN A 4 -12.76 -3.14 -13.08
CA GLN A 4 -13.23 -3.41 -11.72
C GLN A 4 -12.04 -3.69 -10.81
N LEU A 5 -11.97 -2.99 -9.68
CA LEU A 5 -10.96 -3.20 -8.64
C LEU A 5 -11.64 -3.87 -7.45
N SER A 6 -11.30 -5.14 -7.22
CA SER A 6 -11.75 -5.86 -6.02
C SER A 6 -10.86 -5.49 -4.83
N ILE A 7 -11.47 -5.26 -3.66
CA ILE A 7 -10.80 -4.84 -2.43
C ILE A 7 -11.11 -5.83 -1.31
N ARG A 8 -10.07 -6.43 -0.73
CA ARG A 8 -10.15 -7.33 0.42
C ARG A 8 -9.49 -6.69 1.66
N ASP A 9 -9.55 -7.38 2.80
CA ASP A 9 -8.96 -6.84 4.04
C ASP A 9 -7.43 -6.76 3.93
N GLU A 10 -6.81 -7.69 3.22
CA GLU A 10 -5.38 -7.72 2.94
C GLU A 10 -4.95 -6.50 2.13
N ASP A 11 -5.76 -6.06 1.15
CA ASP A 11 -5.46 -4.87 0.36
C ASP A 11 -5.44 -3.61 1.24
N ILE A 12 -6.32 -3.53 2.25
CA ILE A 12 -6.30 -2.45 3.24
C ILE A 12 -5.05 -2.56 4.12
N HIS A 13 -4.70 -3.76 4.58
CA HIS A 13 -3.50 -3.99 5.37
C HIS A 13 -2.24 -3.54 4.62
N LEU A 14 -2.11 -3.94 3.36
CA LEU A 14 -0.99 -3.57 2.49
C LEU A 14 -0.94 -2.07 2.21
N ALA A 15 -2.10 -1.43 2.05
CA ALA A 15 -2.17 -0.01 1.75
C ALA A 15 -1.74 0.88 2.93
N VAL A 16 -2.18 0.57 4.15
CA VAL A 16 -2.04 1.49 5.30
C VAL A 16 -1.30 0.92 6.51
N GLY A 17 -0.97 -0.38 6.53
CA GLY A 17 -0.19 -1.01 7.59
C GLY A 17 -0.92 -1.19 8.93
N ILE A 18 -2.25 -1.06 8.96
CA ILE A 18 -3.05 -1.24 10.18
C ILE A 18 -3.27 -2.72 10.50
N PRO A 19 -3.47 -3.12 11.76
CA PRO A 19 -3.54 -4.54 12.12
C PRO A 19 -4.65 -5.32 11.39
N PHE A 20 -4.29 -6.53 10.95
CA PHE A 20 -5.16 -7.52 10.35
C PHE A 20 -5.13 -8.79 11.22
N CYS A 21 -5.83 -8.71 12.34
CA CYS A 21 -5.77 -9.71 13.41
C CYS A 21 -7.13 -10.39 13.63
N PRO A 22 -7.22 -11.46 14.45
CA PRO A 22 -8.47 -12.21 14.61
C PRO A 22 -9.58 -11.49 15.40
N LEU A 23 -9.25 -10.55 16.30
CA LEU A 23 -10.27 -9.94 17.17
C LEU A 23 -11.11 -8.90 16.41
N ASN A 24 -12.42 -8.96 16.51
CA ASN A 24 -13.28 -7.96 15.87
C ASN A 24 -13.35 -6.66 16.68
N VAL A 25 -13.36 -5.53 15.96
CA VAL A 25 -13.67 -4.22 16.55
C VAL A 25 -15.16 -4.17 16.91
N VAL A 26 -15.47 -4.04 18.20
CA VAL A 26 -16.86 -3.93 18.70
C VAL A 26 -17.19 -2.49 19.06
N GLN A 27 -18.11 -1.88 18.33
CA GLN A 27 -18.64 -0.57 18.67
C GLN A 27 -19.83 -0.64 19.63
N ALA A 28 -20.02 0.40 20.43
CA ALA A 28 -21.28 0.62 21.13
C ALA A 28 -22.45 0.73 20.15
N THR A 29 -23.66 0.35 20.55
CA THR A 29 -24.87 0.67 19.78
C THR A 29 -25.24 2.13 20.01
N LYS A 30 -26.16 2.69 19.21
CA LYS A 30 -26.66 4.06 19.42
C LYS A 30 -27.38 4.23 20.77
N MET A 31 -27.90 3.14 21.33
CA MET A 31 -28.68 3.13 22.58
C MET A 31 -27.90 2.48 23.74
N GLU A 32 -26.59 2.27 23.58
CA GLU A 32 -25.73 1.68 24.60
C GLU A 32 -25.71 2.57 25.85
N LYS A 33 -26.07 1.98 27.00
CA LYS A 33 -26.15 2.66 28.30
C LYS A 33 -25.45 1.88 29.41
N SER A 34 -24.64 0.86 29.08
CA SER A 34 -23.87 0.14 30.10
C SER A 34 -22.98 1.11 30.87
N ASN A 35 -22.93 0.94 32.20
CA ASN A 35 -22.14 1.79 33.09
C ASN A 35 -20.68 1.90 32.61
N ALA A 36 -20.10 0.78 32.19
CA ALA A 36 -18.74 0.73 31.66
C ALA A 36 -18.52 1.60 30.40
N TYR A 37 -19.49 1.66 29.48
CA TYR A 37 -19.38 2.51 28.29
C TYR A 37 -19.60 3.99 28.64
N VAL A 38 -20.60 4.28 29.48
CA VAL A 38 -20.88 5.65 29.95
C VAL A 38 -19.67 6.23 30.67
N GLU A 39 -19.04 5.44 31.56
CA GLU A 39 -17.81 5.80 32.25
C GLU A 39 -16.66 6.06 31.27
N ALA A 40 -16.44 5.17 30.30
CA ALA A 40 -15.40 5.35 29.29
C ALA A 40 -15.59 6.65 28.48
N VAL A 41 -16.83 7.00 28.12
CA VAL A 41 -17.16 8.26 27.45
C VAL A 41 -16.89 9.46 28.36
N SER A 42 -17.29 9.40 29.63
CA SER A 42 -17.08 10.48 30.60
C SER A 42 -15.59 10.73 30.87
N LEU A 43 -14.81 9.67 31.07
CA LEU A 43 -13.35 9.75 31.25
C LEU A 43 -12.67 10.34 30.02
N TRP A 44 -13.08 9.93 28.82
CA TRP A 44 -12.56 10.48 27.57
C TRP A 44 -12.87 11.98 27.43
N LYS A 45 -14.11 12.40 27.71
CA LYS A 45 -14.49 13.82 27.64
C LYS A 45 -13.74 14.70 28.64
N ARG A 46 -13.48 14.19 29.85
CA ARG A 46 -12.77 14.93 30.90
C ARG A 46 -11.37 15.39 30.48
N GLN A 47 -10.75 14.71 29.51
CA GLN A 47 -9.45 15.10 28.95
C GLN A 47 -9.48 16.46 28.24
N PHE A 48 -10.67 16.93 27.87
CA PHE A 48 -10.90 18.20 27.17
C PHE A 48 -11.44 19.30 28.10
N GLY A 49 -11.62 19.02 29.40
CA GLY A 49 -12.19 19.95 30.38
C GLY A 49 -13.62 19.60 30.79
N SER A 50 -14.04 20.10 31.95
CA SER A 50 -15.29 19.71 32.62
C SER A 50 -16.57 20.24 31.94
N ASP A 51 -16.48 21.33 31.16
CA ASP A 51 -17.64 22.06 30.61
C ASP A 51 -17.79 21.93 29.08
N VAL A 52 -17.12 20.98 28.44
CA VAL A 52 -17.13 20.87 26.97
C VAL A 52 -18.37 20.08 26.48
N ASN A 53 -19.34 20.82 25.93
CA ASN A 53 -20.53 20.24 25.33
C ASN A 53 -20.28 19.58 23.96
N TYR A 54 -19.29 20.05 23.21
CA TYR A 54 -18.99 19.59 21.85
C TYR A 54 -17.47 19.50 21.64
N ILE A 55 -16.98 18.33 21.24
CA ILE A 55 -15.56 18.10 20.97
C ILE A 55 -15.41 17.84 19.48
N THR A 56 -14.79 18.76 18.76
CA THR A 56 -14.50 18.65 17.34
C THR A 56 -13.28 17.77 17.08
N LYS A 57 -13.12 17.34 15.83
CA LYS A 57 -11.88 16.69 15.37
C LYS A 57 -10.66 17.60 15.52
N ASN A 58 -10.82 18.92 15.41
CA ASN A 58 -9.72 19.86 15.61
C ASN A 58 -9.32 19.93 17.09
N ASP A 59 -10.28 19.93 18.02
CA ASP A 59 -9.98 19.92 19.46
C ASP A 59 -9.20 18.66 19.84
N ILE A 60 -9.56 17.51 19.25
CA ILE A 60 -8.79 16.27 19.39
C ILE A 60 -7.36 16.43 18.88
N LEU A 61 -7.17 17.06 17.72
CA LEU A 61 -5.84 17.27 17.15
C LEU A 61 -4.99 18.19 18.03
N GLU A 62 -5.55 19.28 18.54
CA GLU A 62 -4.83 20.17 19.48
C GLU A 62 -4.49 19.44 20.77
N LYS A 63 -5.43 18.64 21.32
CA LYS A 63 -5.16 17.83 22.51
C LYS A 63 -4.03 16.82 22.31
N MET A 64 -3.96 16.20 21.13
CA MET A 64 -2.85 15.29 20.79
C MET A 64 -1.50 16.01 20.75
N LYS A 65 -1.45 17.26 20.30
CA LYS A 65 -0.20 18.06 20.30
C LYS A 65 0.26 18.45 21.70
N GLU A 66 -0.66 18.57 22.65
CA GLU A 66 -0.35 18.84 24.06
C GLU A 66 0.20 17.60 24.79
N GLN A 67 -0.15 16.40 24.34
CA GLN A 67 0.20 15.14 25.02
C GLN A 67 1.54 14.57 24.55
N ASN A 68 2.64 15.11 25.08
CA ASN A 68 3.99 14.65 24.75
C ASN A 68 4.38 13.31 25.40
N GLU A 69 3.69 12.89 26.47
CA GLU A 69 4.04 11.70 27.26
C GLU A 69 3.43 10.40 26.72
N GLY A 70 2.52 10.48 25.74
CA GLY A 70 1.81 9.32 25.22
C GLY A 70 0.89 8.66 26.25
N GLY A 71 1.00 7.34 26.41
CA GLY A 71 0.16 6.57 27.33
C GLY A 71 -1.21 6.17 26.80
N ASP A 72 -2.02 5.56 27.66
CA ASP A 72 -3.28 4.93 27.24
C ASP A 72 -4.35 5.94 26.83
N ASP A 73 -4.35 7.11 27.46
CA ASP A 73 -5.25 8.20 27.11
C ASP A 73 -4.92 8.79 25.73
N PHE A 74 -3.63 8.99 25.44
CA PHE A 74 -3.19 9.34 24.10
C PHE A 74 -3.62 8.29 23.07
N LYS A 75 -3.41 6.99 23.34
CA LYS A 75 -3.85 5.91 22.43
C LYS A 75 -5.36 5.99 22.16
N ARG A 76 -6.18 6.23 23.18
CA ARG A 76 -7.65 6.37 23.02
C ARG A 76 -8.01 7.58 22.17
N ILE A 77 -7.42 8.75 22.45
CA ILE A 77 -7.62 9.97 21.67
C ILE A 77 -7.21 9.74 20.20
N PHE A 78 -6.02 9.18 19.98
CA PHE A 78 -5.48 8.89 18.65
C PHE A 78 -6.40 7.96 17.85
N ILE A 79 -6.85 6.85 18.45
CA ILE A 79 -7.73 5.91 17.74
C ILE A 79 -9.09 6.54 17.45
N VAL A 80 -9.68 7.31 18.37
CA VAL A 80 -10.94 8.04 18.10
C VAL A 80 -10.77 8.99 16.91
N TYR A 81 -9.63 9.70 16.83
CA TYR A 81 -9.31 10.59 15.72
C TYR A 81 -9.17 9.85 14.39
N ILE A 82 -8.28 8.86 14.34
CA ILE A 82 -7.98 8.08 13.12
C ILE A 82 -9.22 7.36 12.61
N VAL A 83 -10.04 6.79 13.50
CA VAL A 83 -11.32 6.17 13.11
C VAL A 83 -12.26 7.21 12.49
N SER A 84 -12.35 8.40 13.07
CA SER A 84 -13.30 9.44 12.65
C SER A 84 -12.90 10.23 11.41
N CYS A 85 -11.60 10.23 11.07
CA CYS A 85 -11.06 10.98 9.95
C CYS A 85 -10.67 10.06 8.78
N PHE A 86 -10.17 8.87 9.08
CA PHE A 86 -9.46 8.03 8.13
C PHE A 86 -10.16 6.68 7.90
N LEU A 87 -10.36 5.87 8.95
CA LEU A 87 -10.84 4.47 8.80
C LEU A 87 -12.35 4.35 8.52
N VAL A 88 -13.17 5.29 9.01
CA VAL A 88 -14.62 5.34 8.72
C VAL A 88 -14.96 6.48 7.75
N GLY A 89 -14.04 7.43 7.59
CA GLY A 89 -14.23 8.64 6.80
C GLY A 89 -14.92 9.79 7.57
N VAL A 90 -14.89 10.98 6.96
CA VAL A 90 -15.33 12.23 7.59
C VAL A 90 -16.87 12.32 7.63
N LYS A 91 -17.46 11.81 8.71
CA LYS A 91 -18.91 11.90 9.00
C LYS A 91 -19.21 13.03 10.00
N GLY A 92 -19.12 14.28 9.55
CA GLY A 92 -19.40 15.47 10.38
C GLY A 92 -18.18 16.01 11.14
N VAL A 93 -18.41 17.05 11.95
CA VAL A 93 -17.37 17.80 12.69
C VAL A 93 -16.96 17.09 13.99
N THR A 94 -17.90 16.41 14.66
CA THR A 94 -17.63 15.57 15.85
C THR A 94 -17.17 14.16 15.48
N PRO A 95 -16.33 13.54 16.33
CA PRO A 95 -16.07 12.11 16.25
C PRO A 95 -17.27 11.30 16.75
N SER A 96 -17.38 10.05 16.29
CA SER A 96 -18.26 9.07 16.91
C SER A 96 -17.53 8.39 18.06
N LEU A 97 -18.02 8.56 19.30
CA LEU A 97 -17.41 7.96 20.49
C LEU A 97 -17.77 6.47 20.68
N ARG A 98 -18.55 5.88 19.77
CA ARG A 98 -18.96 4.46 19.84
C ARG A 98 -17.78 3.49 19.86
N ILE A 99 -16.63 3.90 19.33
CA ILE A 99 -15.41 3.09 19.32
C ILE A 99 -14.82 2.90 20.73
N LEU A 100 -15.13 3.79 21.69
CA LEU A 100 -14.61 3.68 23.06
C LEU A 100 -15.00 2.37 23.76
N LYS A 101 -16.05 1.68 23.28
CA LYS A 101 -16.43 0.35 23.78
C LYS A 101 -15.29 -0.67 23.68
N CYS A 102 -14.56 -0.71 22.57
CA CYS A 102 -13.43 -1.63 22.41
C CYS A 102 -12.08 -1.05 22.88
N LEU A 103 -12.04 0.22 23.30
CA LEU A 103 -10.81 0.90 23.74
C LEU A 103 -10.67 0.98 25.27
N ARG A 104 -11.49 0.23 26.00
CA ARG A 104 -11.36 0.11 27.46
C ARG A 104 -10.00 -0.49 27.82
N ASP A 105 -9.69 -1.63 27.21
CA ASP A 105 -8.38 -2.24 27.24
C ASP A 105 -7.60 -1.85 25.98
N VAL A 106 -6.65 -0.93 26.15
CA VAL A 106 -5.85 -0.43 25.03
C VAL A 106 -4.76 -1.42 24.60
N SER A 107 -4.44 -2.43 25.42
CA SER A 107 -3.46 -3.47 25.05
C SER A 107 -3.98 -4.30 23.87
N LEU A 108 -5.31 -4.41 23.73
CA LEU A 108 -5.96 -5.13 22.64
C LEU A 108 -5.99 -4.37 21.32
N ILE A 109 -5.62 -3.07 21.29
CA ILE A 109 -5.67 -2.25 20.07
C ILE A 109 -4.91 -2.91 18.92
N SER A 110 -3.72 -3.45 19.18
CA SER A 110 -2.90 -4.13 18.16
C SER A 110 -3.47 -5.48 17.71
N SER A 111 -4.39 -6.06 18.49
CA SER A 111 -4.98 -7.38 18.24
C SER A 111 -6.31 -7.33 17.47
N PHE A 112 -6.83 -6.12 17.20
CA PHE A 112 -8.08 -5.96 16.46
C PHE A 112 -7.91 -6.00 14.94
N ASN A 113 -8.94 -6.48 14.25
CA ASN A 113 -9.08 -6.46 12.81
C ASN A 113 -9.54 -5.08 12.32
N TRP A 114 -8.61 -4.12 12.28
CA TRP A 114 -8.90 -2.78 11.77
C TRP A 114 -9.16 -2.76 10.27
N CYS A 115 -8.63 -3.75 9.54
CA CYS A 115 -8.86 -3.92 8.10
C CYS A 115 -10.33 -4.26 7.81
N TYR A 116 -10.86 -5.31 8.44
CA TYR A 116 -12.28 -5.67 8.35
C TYR A 116 -13.19 -4.53 8.77
N PHE A 117 -12.86 -3.88 9.89
CA PHE A 117 -13.61 -2.73 10.39
C PHE A 117 -13.69 -1.59 9.35
N THR A 118 -12.57 -1.27 8.70
CA THR A 118 -12.48 -0.25 7.64
C THR A 118 -13.25 -0.67 6.39
N ARG A 119 -13.13 -1.94 5.97
CA ARG A 119 -13.85 -2.48 4.81
C ARG A 119 -15.37 -2.43 5.02
N ALA A 120 -15.84 -2.85 6.19
CA ALA A 120 -17.27 -2.78 6.54
C ALA A 120 -17.79 -1.33 6.49
N ALA A 121 -17.03 -0.37 7.03
CA ALA A 121 -17.37 1.05 6.97
C ALA A 121 -17.37 1.61 5.53
N MET A 122 -16.46 1.12 4.68
CA MET A 122 -16.39 1.45 3.26
C MET A 122 -17.62 0.95 2.50
N ILE A 123 -18.00 -0.33 2.67
CA ILE A 123 -19.19 -0.93 2.06
C ILE A 123 -20.45 -0.14 2.45
N GLU A 124 -20.64 0.13 3.74
CA GLU A 124 -21.76 0.92 4.24
C GLU A 124 -21.81 2.32 3.59
N SER A 125 -20.65 2.94 3.41
CA SER A 125 -20.56 4.29 2.84
C SER A 125 -20.82 4.28 1.32
N ILE A 126 -20.40 3.25 0.60
CA ILE A 126 -20.68 3.08 -0.84
C ILE A 126 -22.18 2.86 -1.05
N MET A 127 -22.80 1.96 -0.27
CA MET A 127 -24.23 1.69 -0.35
C MET A 127 -25.06 2.96 -0.10
N LYS A 128 -24.72 3.73 0.94
CA LYS A 128 -25.39 5.01 1.23
C LYS A 128 -25.18 6.04 0.13
N TRP A 129 -23.98 6.11 -0.43
CA TRP A 129 -23.68 7.05 -1.52
C TRP A 129 -24.51 6.72 -2.77
N GLN A 130 -24.57 5.46 -3.17
CA GLN A 130 -25.38 4.99 -4.30
C GLN A 130 -26.89 5.17 -4.07
N ASP A 131 -27.39 4.92 -2.86
CA ASP A 131 -28.80 5.15 -2.52
C ASP A 131 -29.18 6.64 -2.60
N ASN A 132 -28.30 7.53 -2.12
CA ASN A 132 -28.50 8.97 -2.25
C ASN A 132 -28.51 9.42 -3.71
N GLU A 133 -27.62 8.88 -4.54
CA GLU A 133 -27.57 9.14 -5.99
C GLU A 133 -28.88 8.73 -6.68
N LYS A 134 -29.39 7.52 -6.38
CA LYS A 134 -30.70 7.05 -6.90
C LYS A 134 -31.86 7.94 -6.51
N LYS A 135 -31.79 8.61 -5.35
CA LYS A 135 -32.80 9.56 -4.85
C LYS A 135 -32.62 10.98 -5.41
N GLY A 136 -31.72 11.18 -6.38
CA GLY A 136 -31.39 12.50 -6.95
C GLY A 136 -30.59 13.40 -6.00
N ASN A 137 -30.10 12.87 -4.87
CA ASN A 137 -29.32 13.62 -3.88
C ASN A 137 -27.83 13.36 -4.08
N VAL A 138 -27.28 13.86 -5.18
CA VAL A 138 -25.86 13.68 -5.52
C VAL A 138 -25.00 14.43 -4.49
N LYS A 139 -24.46 13.67 -3.54
CA LYS A 139 -23.58 14.16 -2.47
C LYS A 139 -22.19 13.55 -2.62
N ALA A 140 -21.19 14.24 -2.08
CA ALA A 140 -19.84 13.71 -1.99
C ALA A 140 -19.80 12.42 -1.17
N PHE A 141 -18.94 11.48 -1.58
CA PHE A 141 -18.64 10.27 -0.83
C PHE A 141 -17.98 10.62 0.51
N LYS A 142 -18.51 10.10 1.62
CA LYS A 142 -18.06 10.41 3.01
C LYS A 142 -17.37 9.23 3.70
N GLY A 143 -17.05 8.17 2.97
CA GLY A 143 -16.38 6.98 3.51
C GLY A 143 -14.85 7.11 3.58
N PRO A 144 -14.14 5.99 3.75
CA PRO A 144 -12.67 5.92 3.91
C PRO A 144 -11.91 6.21 2.60
N ILE A 145 -12.06 7.41 2.05
CA ILE A 145 -11.55 7.77 0.71
C ILE A 145 -10.03 7.66 0.59
N MET A 146 -9.29 7.97 1.66
CA MET A 146 -7.83 7.87 1.63
C MET A 146 -7.35 6.42 1.47
N VAL A 147 -8.04 5.47 2.09
CA VAL A 147 -7.75 4.04 1.92
C VAL A 147 -8.01 3.60 0.49
N LEU A 148 -9.13 4.05 -0.11
CA LEU A 148 -9.43 3.81 -1.52
C LEU A 148 -8.35 4.37 -2.45
N VAL A 149 -7.90 5.61 -2.21
CA VAL A 149 -6.86 6.25 -3.02
C VAL A 149 -5.55 5.49 -2.91
N LEU A 150 -5.13 5.05 -1.73
CA LEU A 150 -3.88 4.29 -1.57
C LEU A 150 -3.94 2.94 -2.29
N ILE A 151 -5.05 2.21 -2.18
CA ILE A 151 -5.24 0.95 -2.92
C ILE A 151 -5.24 1.21 -4.43
N TYR A 152 -5.87 2.29 -4.88
CA TYR A 152 -5.87 2.69 -6.30
C TYR A 152 -4.45 2.99 -6.80
N LEU A 153 -3.68 3.78 -6.04
CA LEU A 153 -2.31 4.15 -6.40
C LEU A 153 -1.38 2.94 -6.45
N ASP A 154 -1.56 1.97 -5.55
CA ASP A 154 -0.79 0.72 -5.53
C ASP A 154 -1.12 -0.21 -6.72
N ARG A 155 -2.42 -0.47 -6.90
CA ARG A 155 -2.92 -1.57 -7.75
C ARG A 155 -3.18 -1.15 -9.19
N VAL A 156 -3.53 0.10 -9.43
CA VAL A 156 -3.81 0.59 -10.78
C VAL A 156 -2.53 1.17 -11.37
N VAL A 157 -1.97 0.46 -12.35
CA VAL A 157 -0.82 0.90 -13.13
C VAL A 157 -1.33 1.73 -14.30
N PHE A 158 -1.06 3.03 -14.25
CA PHE A 158 -1.32 3.95 -15.35
C PHE A 158 -0.07 4.09 -16.22
N LYS A 159 -0.11 3.51 -17.41
CA LYS A 159 1.02 3.36 -18.36
C LYS A 159 2.21 2.58 -17.79
N LEU A 160 2.95 3.18 -16.87
CA LEU A 160 4.17 2.64 -16.26
C LEU A 160 4.11 2.88 -14.75
N ARG A 161 4.68 1.96 -13.96
CA ARG A 161 4.82 2.13 -12.52
C ARG A 161 6.05 2.98 -12.22
N LEU A 162 5.84 4.23 -11.80
CA LEU A 162 6.91 5.15 -11.42
C LEU A 162 7.28 5.04 -9.93
N VAL A 163 6.30 4.77 -9.07
CA VAL A 163 6.51 4.60 -7.63
C VAL A 163 6.64 3.10 -7.35
N PRO A 164 7.80 2.62 -6.86
CA PRO A 164 7.97 1.24 -6.44
C PRO A 164 6.97 0.90 -5.34
N ARG A 165 6.45 -0.33 -5.36
CA ARG A 165 5.59 -0.80 -4.29
C ARG A 165 6.44 -1.17 -3.08
N ALA A 166 6.03 -0.74 -1.89
CA ALA A 166 6.54 -1.23 -0.62
C ALA A 166 5.42 -1.33 0.41
N PHE A 167 5.71 -2.01 1.51
CA PHE A 167 4.78 -2.15 2.62
C PHE A 167 5.09 -1.14 3.76
N PRO A 168 4.11 -0.36 4.23
CA PRO A 168 2.79 -0.14 3.61
C PRO A 168 2.88 0.81 2.39
N THR A 169 1.93 0.75 1.46
CA THR A 169 1.86 1.67 0.31
C THR A 169 1.90 3.14 0.75
N LEU A 170 1.26 3.46 1.88
CA LEU A 170 1.28 4.80 2.47
C LEU A 170 2.70 5.37 2.68
N SER A 171 3.71 4.51 2.87
CA SER A 171 5.10 4.93 3.09
C SER A 171 5.86 5.31 1.81
N THR A 172 5.41 4.85 0.63
CA THR A 172 6.15 5.06 -0.63
C THR A 172 5.65 6.24 -1.44
N TRP A 173 4.38 6.63 -1.25
CA TRP A 173 3.77 7.70 -2.04
C TRP A 173 3.95 9.05 -1.38
N THR A 174 4.73 9.93 -2.02
CA THR A 174 4.78 11.33 -1.62
C THR A 174 3.58 12.12 -2.16
N LYS A 175 3.39 13.33 -1.63
CA LYS A 175 2.37 14.27 -2.12
C LYS A 175 2.64 14.65 -3.58
N GLU A 176 3.90 14.79 -3.94
CA GLU A 176 4.37 15.16 -5.27
C GLU A 176 4.12 14.03 -6.27
N ASP A 177 4.39 12.78 -5.88
CA ASP A 177 4.10 11.60 -6.70
C ASP A 177 2.60 11.47 -6.97
N ALA A 178 1.78 11.57 -5.92
CA ALA A 178 0.33 11.49 -6.03
C ALA A 178 -0.24 12.62 -6.92
N LYS A 179 0.27 13.86 -6.77
CA LYS A 179 -0.11 14.98 -7.63
C LYS A 179 0.26 14.75 -9.08
N SER A 180 1.48 14.28 -9.34
CA SER A 180 1.98 14.01 -10.69
C SER A 180 1.14 12.93 -11.37
N ARG A 181 0.82 11.86 -10.63
CA ARG A 181 -0.08 10.80 -11.07
C ARG A 181 -1.47 11.32 -11.42
N ILE A 182 -2.08 12.14 -10.55
CA ILE A 182 -3.40 12.74 -10.78
C ILE A 182 -3.41 13.64 -12.03
N GLN A 183 -2.35 14.44 -12.23
CA GLN A 183 -2.25 15.34 -13.38
C GLN A 183 -2.08 14.56 -14.68
N ALA A 184 -1.27 13.49 -14.69
CA ALA A 184 -1.07 12.64 -15.86
C ALA A 184 -2.39 11.99 -16.31
N GLU A 185 -3.14 11.36 -15.39
CA GLU A 185 -4.43 10.74 -15.71
C GLU A 185 -5.45 11.75 -16.25
N LYS A 186 -5.55 12.94 -15.63
CA LYS A 186 -6.44 14.00 -16.13
C LYS A 186 -6.05 14.51 -17.51
N LYS A 187 -4.77 14.75 -17.76
CA LYS A 187 -4.27 15.33 -19.02
C LYS A 187 -4.41 14.36 -20.19
N GLU A 188 -4.13 13.08 -19.95
CA GLU A 188 -3.93 12.12 -21.03
C GLU A 188 -5.18 11.28 -21.34
N VAL A 189 -6.01 10.99 -20.34
CA VAL A 189 -7.22 10.18 -20.51
C VAL A 189 -8.49 10.88 -20.00
N GLY A 190 -8.38 12.14 -19.56
CA GLY A 190 -9.52 12.98 -19.18
C GLY A 190 -10.18 12.61 -17.85
N GLY A 191 -9.59 11.70 -17.06
CA GLY A 191 -10.20 11.22 -15.83
C GLY A 191 -9.45 10.06 -15.17
N PHE A 192 -10.05 9.47 -14.14
CA PHE A 192 -9.49 8.35 -13.37
C PHE A 192 -10.09 7.01 -13.78
N GLY A 193 -9.44 5.91 -13.38
CA GLY A 193 -9.93 4.55 -13.60
C GLY A 193 -9.46 3.90 -14.91
N PHE A 194 -8.42 4.48 -15.52
CA PHE A 194 -7.75 3.91 -16.68
C PHE A 194 -6.42 3.29 -16.25
N GLY A 195 -6.18 2.06 -16.69
CA GLY A 195 -4.94 1.34 -16.38
C GLY A 195 -5.16 -0.16 -16.23
N PHE A 196 -4.06 -0.87 -16.02
CA PHE A 196 -4.07 -2.28 -15.69
C PHE A 196 -4.12 -2.44 -14.17
N VAL A 197 -4.93 -3.38 -13.69
CA VAL A 197 -4.97 -3.76 -12.28
C VAL A 197 -3.92 -4.84 -12.06
N ASP A 198 -2.74 -4.44 -11.60
CA ASP A 198 -1.64 -5.35 -11.22
C ASP A 198 -2.05 -6.18 -10.02
N ALA A 199 -1.52 -7.39 -9.78
CA ALA A 199 -1.90 -8.31 -8.69
C ALA A 199 -1.62 -7.76 -7.28
N PRO A 200 -2.28 -8.27 -6.20
CA PRO A 200 -2.01 -7.82 -4.83
C PRO A 200 -0.54 -8.03 -4.46
N LEU A 201 -0.01 -7.16 -3.59
CA LEU A 201 1.30 -7.38 -2.99
C LEU A 201 1.29 -8.65 -2.13
N VAL A 202 2.27 -9.54 -2.32
CA VAL A 202 2.54 -10.65 -1.41
C VAL A 202 3.61 -10.19 -0.42
N LYS A 203 3.31 -10.28 0.88
CA LYS A 203 4.13 -9.73 1.96
C LYS A 203 5.54 -10.34 2.04
N GLU A 204 5.69 -11.58 1.58
CA GLU A 204 6.95 -12.35 1.59
C GLU A 204 8.08 -11.69 0.78
N ASN A 205 7.77 -10.75 -0.12
CA ASN A 205 8.75 -10.11 -1.00
C ASN A 205 9.55 -8.95 -0.36
N PHE A 206 9.28 -8.58 0.90
CA PHE A 206 9.88 -7.40 1.56
C PHE A 206 10.84 -7.69 2.72
N SER A 207 11.02 -8.96 3.09
CA SER A 207 11.98 -9.33 4.14
C SER A 207 13.39 -9.47 3.57
N ILE A 208 13.96 -8.43 2.94
CA ILE A 208 15.39 -8.45 2.56
C ILE A 208 16.07 -7.12 2.84
N THR A 209 16.96 -7.18 3.82
CA THR A 209 18.11 -6.31 4.14
C THR A 209 19.16 -7.26 4.74
N ASN A 210 20.46 -7.32 4.44
CA ASN A 210 21.43 -6.73 3.51
C ASN A 210 22.62 -7.73 3.51
N ASP A 211 23.26 -8.03 2.37
CA ASP A 211 24.73 -8.06 2.18
C ASP A 211 25.12 -8.57 0.78
N ASP A 212 26.43 -8.71 0.53
CA ASP A 212 27.18 -8.20 -0.63
C ASP A 212 27.26 -9.07 -1.92
N GLN A 213 27.98 -8.49 -2.89
CA GLN A 213 28.36 -8.98 -4.23
C GLN A 213 28.77 -10.47 -4.34
N THR A 214 28.33 -11.15 -5.39
CA THR A 214 29.21 -11.89 -6.33
C THR A 214 28.49 -12.10 -7.68
N THR A 215 29.17 -12.72 -8.67
CA THR A 215 28.61 -13.35 -9.89
C THR A 215 28.75 -14.89 -9.86
N THR A 216 27.67 -15.67 -10.06
CA THR A 216 27.72 -17.15 -10.18
C THR A 216 26.80 -17.65 -11.30
N ASN A 217 27.46 -18.22 -12.31
CA ASN A 217 26.89 -19.17 -13.25
C ASN A 217 26.26 -20.33 -12.47
N ILE A 218 25.03 -20.71 -12.79
CA ILE A 218 24.38 -21.90 -12.21
C ILE A 218 24.25 -22.95 -13.32
N ASP A 219 25.10 -23.98 -13.23
CA ASP A 219 24.92 -25.27 -13.89
C ASP A 219 23.77 -26.02 -13.22
N LEU A 220 22.81 -26.51 -14.00
CA LEU A 220 21.66 -27.28 -13.54
C LEU A 220 21.68 -28.67 -14.16
N ASP A 221 22.43 -29.57 -13.53
CA ASP A 221 22.25 -31.02 -13.65
C ASP A 221 21.69 -31.53 -12.32
N THR A 222 20.37 -31.67 -12.25
CA THR A 222 19.74 -32.55 -11.26
C THR A 222 18.50 -33.18 -11.87
N GLU A 223 18.61 -34.47 -12.19
CA GLU A 223 17.51 -35.30 -12.67
C GLU A 223 16.47 -35.46 -11.55
N VAL A 224 15.27 -34.95 -11.78
CA VAL A 224 14.08 -35.27 -10.98
C VAL A 224 13.10 -35.98 -11.89
N GLU A 225 12.96 -37.29 -11.68
CA GLU A 225 11.99 -38.13 -12.38
C GLU A 225 10.56 -37.69 -12.05
N GLY A 226 9.87 -37.16 -13.06
CA GLY A 226 8.46 -36.79 -13.01
C GLY A 226 8.07 -35.88 -14.17
N ASP A 227 7.02 -36.23 -14.91
CA ASP A 227 6.55 -35.54 -16.13
C ASP A 227 6.21 -34.05 -15.90
N THR A 228 5.95 -33.64 -14.65
CA THR A 228 5.74 -32.23 -14.25
C THR A 228 7.03 -31.43 -14.00
N GLY A 229 8.17 -32.10 -13.76
CA GLY A 229 9.49 -31.46 -13.60
C GLY A 229 10.11 -31.03 -14.93
N VAL A 230 9.78 -31.75 -16.00
CA VAL A 230 10.25 -31.44 -17.37
C VAL A 230 9.68 -30.12 -17.87
N TYR A 231 8.37 -29.86 -17.68
CA TYR A 231 7.72 -28.60 -18.08
C TYR A 231 8.22 -27.38 -17.29
N ALA A 232 8.52 -27.54 -15.99
CA ALA A 232 9.05 -26.45 -15.17
C ALA A 232 10.48 -26.09 -15.57
N ASN A 233 11.34 -27.10 -15.80
CA ASN A 233 12.70 -26.90 -16.28
C ASN A 233 12.75 -26.31 -17.69
N ASP A 234 11.84 -26.71 -18.58
CA ASP A 234 11.77 -26.16 -19.94
C ASP A 234 11.31 -24.69 -19.95
N CYS A 235 10.37 -24.34 -19.05
CA CYS A 235 9.93 -22.95 -18.85
C CYS A 235 11.06 -22.07 -18.29
N ILE A 236 11.83 -22.57 -17.31
CA ILE A 236 13.00 -21.89 -16.75
C ILE A 236 14.09 -21.73 -17.82
N ARG A 237 14.41 -22.78 -18.59
CA ARG A 237 15.38 -22.71 -19.69
C ARG A 237 14.95 -21.72 -20.78
N THR A 238 13.66 -21.70 -21.10
CA THR A 238 13.09 -20.74 -22.06
C THR A 238 13.18 -19.31 -21.53
N LEU A 239 12.92 -19.09 -20.24
CA LEU A 239 13.05 -17.77 -19.60
C LEU A 239 14.52 -17.30 -19.57
N VAL A 240 15.46 -18.17 -19.22
CA VAL A 240 16.90 -17.87 -19.21
C VAL A 240 17.40 -17.55 -20.62
N SER A 241 16.98 -18.34 -21.62
CA SER A 241 17.28 -18.09 -23.02
C SER A 241 16.73 -16.74 -23.50
N ALA A 242 15.48 -16.42 -23.14
CA ALA A 242 14.87 -15.12 -23.45
C ALA A 242 15.59 -13.95 -22.78
N ALA A 243 16.01 -14.09 -21.51
CA ALA A 243 16.77 -13.08 -20.79
C ALA A 243 18.17 -12.85 -21.39
N SER A 244 18.85 -13.93 -21.82
CA SER A 244 20.12 -13.87 -22.53
C SER A 244 19.97 -13.17 -23.89
N GLY A 245 18.93 -13.53 -24.66
CA GLY A 245 18.58 -12.88 -25.92
C GLY A 245 18.30 -11.38 -25.76
N PHE A 246 17.57 -11.00 -24.71
CA PHE A 246 17.31 -9.60 -24.38
C PHE A 246 18.59 -8.84 -24.04
N THR A 247 19.48 -9.45 -23.27
CA THR A 247 20.79 -8.87 -22.91
C THR A 247 21.65 -8.65 -24.15
N HIS A 248 21.67 -9.61 -25.08
CA HIS A 248 22.40 -9.49 -26.34
C HIS A 248 21.83 -8.38 -27.23
N ALA A 249 20.51 -8.32 -27.40
CA ALA A 249 19.84 -7.28 -28.16
C ALA A 249 20.11 -5.88 -27.59
N PHE A 250 20.12 -5.75 -26.26
CA PHE A 250 20.42 -4.48 -25.60
C PHE A 250 21.88 -4.03 -25.80
N LYS A 251 22.84 -4.96 -25.75
CA LYS A 251 24.26 -4.65 -26.07
C LYS A 251 24.43 -4.16 -27.51
N ILE A 252 23.73 -4.75 -28.47
CA ILE A 252 23.74 -4.29 -29.86
C ILE A 252 23.15 -2.88 -29.95
N PHE A 253 22.01 -2.65 -29.31
CA PHE A 253 21.34 -1.36 -29.29
C PHE A 253 22.23 -0.27 -28.66
N SER A 254 22.92 -0.56 -27.56
CA SER A 254 23.80 0.43 -26.90
C SER A 254 24.98 0.83 -27.78
N VAL A 255 25.60 -0.12 -28.50
CA VAL A 255 26.66 0.16 -29.48
C VAL A 255 26.12 1.03 -30.62
N ALA A 256 24.96 0.69 -31.17
CA ALA A 256 24.31 1.47 -32.22
C ALA A 256 23.96 2.90 -31.75
N LEU A 257 23.54 3.05 -30.49
CA LEU A 257 23.22 4.34 -29.90
C LEU A 257 24.48 5.19 -29.66
N MET A 258 25.58 4.58 -29.23
CA MET A 258 26.87 5.27 -29.13
C MET A 258 27.36 5.75 -30.49
N ALA A 259 27.23 4.92 -31.54
CA ALA A 259 27.53 5.33 -32.91
C ALA A 259 26.59 6.43 -33.42
N ALA A 260 25.30 6.39 -33.08
CA ALA A 260 24.37 7.45 -33.44
C ALA A 260 24.74 8.80 -32.77
N LYS A 261 25.25 8.77 -31.55
CA LYS A 261 25.68 9.96 -30.80
C LYS A 261 26.94 10.60 -31.37
N THR A 262 27.86 9.81 -31.94
CA THR A 262 29.05 10.38 -32.62
C THR A 262 28.68 11.06 -33.94
N VAL A 263 27.67 10.54 -34.65
CA VAL A 263 27.19 11.12 -35.91
C VAL A 263 26.22 12.29 -35.67
N LEU A 264 25.43 12.26 -34.58
CA LEU A 264 24.36 13.21 -34.28
C LEU A 264 24.42 13.72 -32.81
N PRO A 265 25.46 14.49 -32.43
CA PRO A 265 25.74 14.81 -31.02
C PRO A 265 24.69 15.68 -30.32
N ASN A 266 23.89 16.43 -31.07
CA ASN A 266 22.84 17.34 -30.53
C ASN A 266 21.42 16.90 -30.92
N CYS A 267 21.23 15.66 -31.38
CA CYS A 267 19.90 15.18 -31.71
C CYS A 267 19.11 14.85 -30.45
N GLU A 268 18.04 15.62 -30.21
CA GLU A 268 17.17 15.45 -29.04
C GLU A 268 16.58 14.03 -28.96
N ALA A 269 16.27 13.41 -30.10
CA ALA A 269 15.77 12.03 -30.15
C ALA A 269 16.83 11.01 -29.69
N VAL A 270 18.11 11.22 -30.02
CA VAL A 270 19.23 10.36 -29.55
C VAL A 270 19.41 10.51 -28.03
N GLY A 271 19.32 11.74 -27.51
CA GLY A 271 19.36 12.00 -26.07
C GLY A 271 18.18 11.37 -25.30
N GLN A 272 16.97 11.41 -25.86
CA GLN A 272 15.80 10.74 -25.27
C GLN A 272 15.94 9.22 -25.27
N MET A 273 16.46 8.64 -26.37
CA MET A 273 16.72 7.19 -26.45
C MET A 273 17.77 6.74 -25.42
N GLU A 274 18.82 7.53 -25.17
CA GLU A 274 19.83 7.25 -24.14
C GLU A 274 19.27 7.33 -22.72
N TYR A 275 18.42 8.32 -22.44
CA TYR A 275 17.73 8.43 -21.16
C TYR A 275 16.85 7.21 -20.87
N LEU A 276 16.08 6.75 -21.87
CA LEU A 276 15.20 5.59 -21.75
C LEU A 276 15.99 4.28 -21.57
N ALA A 277 17.08 4.10 -22.33
CA ALA A 277 17.94 2.93 -22.24
C ALA A 277 18.62 2.79 -20.86
N ASN A 278 19.10 3.91 -20.30
CA ASN A 278 19.71 3.95 -18.98
C ASN A 278 18.69 3.73 -17.85
N GLY A 279 17.44 4.17 -18.04
CA GLY A 279 16.33 3.88 -17.12
C GLY A 279 16.00 2.38 -17.07
N LEU A 280 16.05 1.69 -18.21
CA LEU A 280 15.79 0.26 -18.32
C LEU A 280 16.83 -0.59 -17.56
N MET A 281 18.13 -0.23 -17.67
CA MET A 281 19.23 -0.98 -17.05
C MET A 281 19.30 -0.83 -15.53
N LYS A 282 18.95 0.34 -14.99
CA LYS A 282 18.89 0.53 -13.53
C LYS A 282 17.85 -0.37 -12.84
N GLY A 283 16.84 -0.84 -13.56
CA GLY A 283 15.85 -1.80 -13.06
C GLY A 283 16.34 -3.26 -13.02
N VAL A 284 17.29 -3.65 -13.88
CA VAL A 284 17.75 -5.05 -14.04
C VAL A 284 18.94 -5.39 -13.14
N VAL A 285 19.81 -4.42 -12.82
CA VAL A 285 21.00 -4.65 -11.98
C VAL A 285 20.66 -4.93 -10.50
N LEU A 286 19.48 -4.52 -10.02
CA LEU A 286 19.03 -4.77 -8.65
C LEU A 286 18.49 -6.19 -8.41
N SER A 287 18.23 -6.98 -9.46
CA SER A 287 17.76 -8.37 -9.32
C SER A 287 18.87 -9.42 -9.24
N GLN A 288 20.12 -9.09 -9.59
CA GLN A 288 21.23 -10.05 -9.65
C GLN A 288 22.01 -10.21 -8.32
N LYS A 289 21.98 -9.23 -7.41
CA LYS A 289 22.76 -9.26 -6.14
C LYS A 289 22.21 -10.16 -5.03
N ARG A 290 21.12 -10.91 -5.25
CA ARG A 290 20.42 -11.68 -4.19
C ARG A 290 20.71 -13.20 -4.22
N TYR A 291 21.59 -13.68 -5.09
CA TYR A 291 21.77 -15.11 -5.35
C TYR A 291 23.09 -15.72 -4.84
N GLU A 292 23.96 -14.98 -4.12
CA GLU A 292 25.38 -15.36 -4.06
C GLU A 292 26.08 -15.44 -2.69
N SER A 293 25.35 -15.55 -1.58
CA SER A 293 25.97 -15.85 -0.28
C SER A 293 25.14 -16.82 0.55
N GLU A 294 25.30 -18.13 0.29
CA GLU A 294 25.50 -19.22 1.28
C GLU A 294 25.36 -20.59 0.58
N ASP A 295 26.44 -21.07 -0.03
CA ASP A 295 26.76 -22.49 -0.13
C ASP A 295 28.21 -22.68 0.36
N GLY A 296 28.38 -23.49 1.41
CA GLY A 296 29.65 -24.10 1.82
C GLY A 296 30.37 -23.45 3.00
N ASP A 297 30.16 -23.95 4.23
CA ASP A 297 31.04 -25.02 4.74
C ASP A 297 30.49 -25.64 6.05
N CYS A 298 30.22 -26.94 5.99
CA CYS A 298 30.01 -27.81 7.15
C CYS A 298 31.32 -28.59 7.32
N PRO A 299 32.00 -28.59 8.49
CA PRO A 299 33.18 -29.42 8.67
C PRO A 299 32.77 -30.87 8.95
N ASP A 300 33.41 -31.75 8.20
CA ASP A 300 33.27 -33.21 8.20
C ASP A 300 33.51 -33.91 9.54
N ALA A 301 32.92 -35.10 9.60
CA ALA A 301 33.11 -36.12 10.62
C ALA A 301 34.53 -36.72 10.63
N GLN A 302 35.03 -36.95 11.84
CA GLN A 302 35.74 -38.16 12.25
C GLN A 302 35.17 -38.64 13.58
#